data_AF-A0A432RM47-F1
#
_entry.id   AF-A0A432RM47-F1
#
_cell.length_a   1.000
_cell.length_b   1.000
_cell.length_c   1.000
_cell.angle_alpha   90.00
_cell.angle_beta   90.00
_cell.angle_gamma   90.00
#
_symmetry.space_group_name_H-M   'P 1'
#
loop_
_entity.id
_entity.type
_entity.pdbx_description
1 polymer ?
#
loop_
_entity_poly.entity_id
_entity_poly.type
_entity_poly.pdbx_seq_one_letter_code
_entity_poly.pdbx_strand_id
1 'polypeptide(L)'
;LGHLLGLQVHDVGGKQHSAKGDIVDSPKESPFLRLTRPLQENMVITIEPGLYFIPMLLDKMRAEQPQHGCDMKKIESLLPYGGIRIEDNIVIHTETPRNLTREAFSKIN
;
A
#
# COMPACT_ATOMS: atom_id res chain seq x y z
N LEU A 1 0.54 4.28 1.01
CA LEU A 1 0.30 3.23 -0.02
C LEU A 1 -0.87 2.41 0.47
N GLY A 2 -1.93 2.33 -0.34
CA GLY A 2 -3.19 1.70 0.00
C GLY A 2 -4.32 2.27 -0.86
N HIS A 3 -5.53 2.31 -0.33
CA HIS A 3 -6.72 2.77 -1.03
C HIS A 3 -7.71 3.46 -0.07
N LEU A 4 -8.73 4.11 -0.63
CA LEU A 4 -9.89 4.53 0.17
C LEU A 4 -10.61 3.29 0.68
N LEU A 5 -11.16 3.39 1.90
CA LEU A 5 -11.94 2.35 2.55
C LEU A 5 -13.26 2.94 3.02
N GLY A 6 -14.36 2.25 2.75
CA GLY A 6 -15.69 2.73 3.12
C GLY A 6 -16.74 1.64 2.94
N LEU A 7 -17.81 1.93 2.18
CA LEU A 7 -18.83 0.93 1.86
C LEU A 7 -18.27 -0.24 1.06
N GLN A 8 -17.23 0.02 0.26
CA GLN A 8 -16.46 -1.01 -0.45
C GLN A 8 -15.04 -1.10 0.11
N VAL A 9 -14.41 -2.28 0.01
CA VAL A 9 -13.02 -2.49 0.42
C VAL A 9 -12.10 -1.53 -0.35
N HIS A 10 -12.12 -1.60 -1.68
CA HIS A 10 -11.55 -0.57 -2.54
C HIS A 10 -12.62 0.47 -2.84
N ASP A 11 -12.75 1.47 -1.98
CA ASP A 11 -13.82 2.46 -2.12
C ASP A 11 -13.65 3.37 -3.35
N VAL A 12 -14.76 3.93 -3.82
CA VAL A 12 -14.82 4.66 -5.09
C VAL A 12 -14.07 6.00 -5.04
N GLY A 13 -13.76 6.55 -6.22
CA GLY A 13 -13.23 7.91 -6.34
C GLY A 13 -11.75 8.08 -5.96
N GLY A 14 -11.00 6.99 -5.73
CA GLY A 14 -9.57 7.06 -5.38
C GLY A 14 -8.68 7.74 -6.43
N LYS A 15 -9.11 7.77 -7.69
CA LYS A 15 -8.42 8.48 -8.78
C LYS A 15 -9.13 9.76 -9.25
N GLN A 16 -10.27 10.08 -8.66
CA GLN A 16 -11.09 11.23 -9.07
C GLN A 16 -10.63 12.49 -8.33
N HIS A 17 -10.18 13.49 -9.09
CA HIS A 17 -9.62 14.75 -8.56
C HIS A 17 -10.65 15.88 -8.50
N SER A 18 -11.76 15.77 -9.21
CA SER A 18 -12.82 16.78 -9.20
C SER A 18 -14.22 16.16 -9.13
N ALA A 19 -15.20 16.94 -8.67
CA ALA A 19 -16.60 16.51 -8.66
C ALA A 19 -17.18 16.26 -10.06
N LYS A 20 -16.53 16.76 -11.11
CA LYS A 20 -16.93 16.55 -12.52
C LYS A 20 -16.46 15.21 -13.08
N GLY A 21 -15.66 14.46 -12.33
CA GLY A 21 -15.15 13.15 -12.74
C GLY A 21 -13.76 13.19 -13.37
N ASP A 22 -12.99 14.28 -13.22
CA ASP A 22 -11.62 14.33 -13.73
C ASP A 22 -10.77 13.24 -13.04
N ILE A 23 -10.09 12.41 -13.84
CA ILE A 23 -9.28 11.29 -13.37
C ILE A 23 -7.80 11.63 -13.49
N VAL A 24 -7.02 11.26 -12.47
CA VAL A 24 -5.56 11.22 -12.54
C VAL A 24 -5.10 9.78 -12.43
N ASP A 25 -4.50 9.29 -13.51
CA ASP A 25 -3.95 7.95 -13.57
C ASP A 25 -2.77 7.74 -12.63
N SER A 26 -2.52 6.47 -12.34
CA SER A 26 -1.37 6.06 -11.55
C SER A 26 -0.08 6.35 -12.33
N PRO A 27 1.00 6.81 -11.68
CA PRO A 27 2.30 6.95 -12.34
C PRO A 27 2.74 5.65 -13.00
N LYS A 28 3.47 5.72 -14.11
CA LYS A 28 3.89 4.54 -14.90
C LYS A 28 4.75 3.58 -14.08
N GLU A 29 5.50 4.13 -13.12
CA GLU A 29 6.40 3.44 -12.22
C GLU A 29 5.64 2.70 -11.10
N SER A 30 4.36 3.06 -10.88
CA SER A 30 3.49 2.51 -9.85
C SER A 30 2.07 2.25 -10.39
N PRO A 31 1.91 1.37 -11.39
CA PRO A 31 0.65 1.22 -12.13
C PRO A 31 -0.50 0.66 -11.28
N PHE A 32 -0.18 -0.04 -10.19
CA PHE A 32 -1.15 -0.62 -9.27
C PHE A 32 -1.63 0.33 -8.16
N LEU A 33 -1.15 1.58 -8.14
CA LEU A 33 -1.59 2.57 -7.15
C LEU A 33 -3.09 2.88 -7.32
N ARG A 34 -3.87 2.73 -6.24
CA ARG A 34 -5.33 2.90 -6.25
C ARG A 34 -5.80 4.30 -5.85
N LEU A 35 -4.96 5.06 -5.16
CA LEU A 35 -5.26 6.38 -4.62
C LEU A 35 -4.26 7.41 -5.16
N THR A 36 -4.73 8.28 -6.04
CA THR A 36 -4.00 9.45 -6.56
C THR A 36 -4.66 10.75 -6.14
N ARG A 37 -5.90 10.71 -5.63
CA ARG A 37 -6.64 11.86 -5.11
C ARG A 37 -5.92 12.52 -3.92
N PRO A 38 -5.92 13.87 -3.81
CA PRO A 38 -5.45 14.56 -2.62
C PRO A 38 -6.25 14.13 -1.37
N LEU A 39 -5.55 13.86 -0.27
CA LEU A 39 -6.19 13.53 1.00
C LEU A 39 -6.93 14.75 1.56
N GLN A 40 -8.12 14.51 2.09
CA GLN A 40 -8.96 15.53 2.73
C GLN A 40 -9.46 14.98 4.06
N GLU A 41 -9.82 15.89 4.97
CA GLU A 41 -10.42 15.54 6.26
C GLU A 41 -11.64 14.62 6.08
N ASN A 42 -11.84 13.70 7.02
CA ASN A 42 -12.89 12.66 7.04
C ASN A 42 -12.76 11.55 5.99
N MET A 43 -11.73 11.56 5.14
CA MET A 43 -11.42 10.37 4.35
C MET A 43 -10.93 9.23 5.23
N VAL A 44 -11.27 8.00 4.88
CA VAL A 44 -10.73 6.78 5.50
C VAL A 44 -9.90 6.03 4.47
N ILE A 45 -8.67 5.67 4.83
CA ILE A 45 -7.72 5.00 3.95
C ILE A 45 -7.10 3.78 4.62
N THR A 46 -6.61 2.86 3.79
CA THR A 46 -5.65 1.84 4.22
C THR A 46 -4.23 2.34 4.07
N ILE A 47 -3.36 1.96 5.01
CA ILE A 47 -1.90 2.05 4.85
C ILE A 47 -1.33 0.66 5.01
N GLU A 48 -0.81 0.10 3.92
CA GLU A 48 -0.51 -1.33 3.80
C GLU A 48 0.86 -1.63 3.17
N PRO A 49 1.98 -1.10 3.72
CA PRO A 49 3.31 -1.45 3.24
C PRO A 49 3.54 -2.97 3.31
N GLY A 50 4.12 -3.51 2.24
CA GLY A 50 4.46 -4.92 2.15
C GLY A 50 5.85 -5.15 1.55
N LEU A 51 6.49 -6.21 2.01
CA LEU A 51 7.77 -6.70 1.51
C LEU A 51 7.64 -8.22 1.32
N TYR A 52 7.94 -8.68 0.11
CA TYR A 52 7.71 -10.06 -0.28
C TYR A 52 8.90 -10.63 -1.04
N PHE A 53 9.16 -11.92 -0.83
CA PHE A 53 10.13 -12.71 -1.57
C PHE A 53 9.38 -13.59 -2.58
N ILE A 54 8.86 -12.97 -3.64
CA ILE A 54 8.04 -13.66 -4.66
C ILE A 54 8.99 -14.32 -5.68
N PRO A 55 9.02 -15.68 -5.79
CA PRO A 55 10.01 -16.37 -6.62
C PRO A 55 10.03 -15.88 -8.07
N MET A 56 8.86 -15.78 -8.69
CA MET A 56 8.73 -15.31 -10.08
C MET A 56 9.35 -13.91 -10.31
N LEU A 57 9.19 -12.98 -9.36
CA LEU A 57 9.74 -11.63 -9.50
C LEU A 57 11.24 -11.59 -9.20
N LEU A 58 11.70 -12.42 -8.27
CA LEU A 58 13.13 -12.57 -7.98
C LEU A 58 13.88 -13.18 -9.16
N ASP A 59 13.31 -14.21 -9.80
CA ASP A 59 13.90 -14.83 -10.99
C ASP A 59 13.98 -13.84 -12.15
N LYS A 60 12.90 -13.07 -12.37
CA LYS A 60 12.88 -11.98 -13.35
C LYS A 60 13.95 -10.92 -13.06
N MET A 61 14.08 -10.49 -11.80
CA MET A 61 15.10 -9.52 -11.40
C MET A 61 16.52 -10.07 -11.65
N ARG A 62 16.80 -11.34 -11.29
CA ARG A 62 18.10 -11.98 -11.54
C ARG A 62 18.44 -12.03 -13.03
N ALA A 63 17.44 -12.28 -13.89
CA ALA A 63 17.63 -12.36 -15.34
C ALA A 63 17.80 -10.99 -16.01
N GLU A 64 17.00 -9.99 -15.61
CA GLU A 64 16.94 -8.69 -16.28
C GLU A 64 17.86 -7.63 -15.67
N GLN A 65 18.31 -7.81 -14.42
CA GLN A 65 19.12 -6.84 -13.68
C GLN A 65 20.37 -7.50 -13.07
N PRO A 66 21.41 -7.79 -13.86
CA PRO A 66 22.60 -8.50 -13.40
C PRO A 66 23.41 -7.78 -12.30
N GLN A 67 23.20 -6.47 -12.13
CA GLN A 67 23.83 -5.65 -11.09
C GLN A 67 22.81 -5.15 -10.05
N HIS A 68 21.82 -5.98 -9.69
CA HIS A 68 20.76 -5.63 -8.75
C HIS A 68 21.25 -5.30 -7.31
N GLY A 69 22.48 -5.66 -6.94
CA GLY A 69 23.10 -5.26 -5.65
C GLY A 69 22.51 -5.93 -4.40
N CYS A 70 21.69 -6.98 -4.56
CA CYS A 70 21.03 -7.66 -3.44
C CYS A 70 21.89 -8.80 -2.87
N ASP A 71 21.82 -9.01 -1.55
CA ASP A 71 22.36 -10.19 -0.89
C ASP A 71 21.44 -11.40 -1.11
N MET A 72 21.82 -12.26 -2.06
CA MET A 72 21.02 -13.41 -2.43
C MET A 72 20.97 -14.50 -1.35
N LYS A 73 22.03 -14.65 -0.55
CA LYS A 73 22.02 -15.60 0.57
C LYS A 73 21.00 -15.17 1.62
N LYS A 74 20.92 -13.85 1.89
CA LYS A 74 19.93 -13.31 2.80
C LYS A 74 18.51 -13.49 2.27
N ILE A 75 18.28 -13.19 0.99
CA ILE A 75 16.98 -13.42 0.33
C ILE A 75 16.57 -14.89 0.42
N GLU A 76 17.47 -15.81 0.10
CA GLU A 76 17.21 -17.26 0.14
C GLU A 76 16.87 -17.74 1.55
N SER A 77 17.52 -17.19 2.58
CA SER A 77 17.17 -17.49 3.98
C SER A 77 15.77 -17.01 4.39
N LEU A 78 15.20 -16.02 3.67
CA LEU A 78 13.91 -15.42 3.99
C LEU A 78 12.77 -15.92 3.10
N LEU A 79 13.08 -16.57 1.97
CA LEU A 79 12.09 -17.17 1.06
C LEU A 79 11.03 -18.05 1.75
N PRO A 80 11.38 -18.92 2.73
CA PRO A 80 10.38 -19.78 3.39
C PRO A 80 9.28 -19.02 4.13
N TYR A 81 9.49 -17.74 4.47
CA TYR A 81 8.50 -16.91 5.16
C TYR A 81 7.55 -16.19 4.19
N GLY A 82 7.81 -16.27 2.88
CA GLY A 82 6.99 -15.65 1.84
C GLY A 82 7.10 -14.13 1.82
N GLY A 83 6.44 -13.45 2.75
CA GLY A 83 6.44 -11.99 2.84
C GLY A 83 5.58 -11.46 3.97
N ILE A 84 5.65 -10.15 4.19
CA ILE A 84 4.99 -9.45 5.28
C ILE A 84 4.22 -8.28 4.70
N ARG A 85 3.01 -8.07 5.21
CA ARG A 85 2.25 -6.83 5.05
C ARG A 85 1.69 -6.44 6.40
N ILE A 86 1.79 -5.17 6.74
CA ILE A 86 1.13 -4.60 7.91
C ILE A 86 0.16 -3.56 7.39
N GLU A 87 -1.11 -3.69 7.75
CA GLU A 87 -2.18 -2.85 7.23
C GLU A 87 -3.01 -2.27 8.36
N ASP A 88 -3.14 -0.94 8.34
CA ASP A 88 -4.00 -0.20 9.27
C ASP A 88 -5.08 0.58 8.52
N ASN A 89 -6.18 0.90 9.21
CA ASN A 89 -7.24 1.78 8.73
C ASN A 89 -7.15 3.13 9.43
N ILE A 90 -7.02 4.19 8.65
CA ILE A 90 -6.70 5.53 9.14
C ILE A 90 -7.77 6.51 8.68
N VAL A 91 -8.34 7.25 9.63
CA VAL A 91 -9.17 8.43 9.33
C VAL A 91 -8.27 9.65 9.25
N ILE A 92 -8.37 10.39 8.15
CA ILE A 92 -7.66 11.65 7.95
C ILE A 92 -8.33 12.75 8.77
N HIS A 93 -7.53 13.45 9.56
CA HIS A 93 -7.93 14.64 10.31
C HIS A 93 -6.97 15.79 10.01
N THR A 94 -7.42 17.02 10.21
CA THR A 94 -6.63 18.25 10.04
C THR A 94 -5.38 18.34 10.93
N GLU A 95 -5.42 17.80 12.15
CA GLU A 95 -4.28 17.85 13.09
C GLU A 95 -3.51 16.54 13.12
N THR A 96 -4.13 15.47 13.63
CA THR A 96 -3.49 14.16 13.78
C THR A 96 -4.40 13.08 13.19
N PRO A 97 -3.91 12.25 12.27
CA PRO A 97 -4.70 11.15 11.73
C PRO A 97 -5.05 10.14 12.81
N ARG A 98 -6.26 9.60 12.75
CA ARG A 98 -6.79 8.65 13.72
C ARG A 98 -6.61 7.22 13.21
N ASN A 99 -5.79 6.42 13.88
CA ASN A 99 -5.53 5.04 13.49
C ASN A 99 -6.50 4.09 14.22
N LEU A 100 -7.56 3.69 13.53
CA LEU A 100 -8.63 2.86 14.08
C LEU A 100 -8.13 1.48 14.48
N THR A 101 -7.22 0.91 13.69
CA THR A 101 -6.66 -0.42 13.93
C THR A 101 -5.87 -0.45 15.22
N ARG A 102 -4.94 0.49 15.41
CA ARG A 102 -4.11 0.56 16.62
C ARG A 102 -4.94 0.86 17.88
N GLU A 103 -5.92 1.75 17.77
CA GLU A 103 -6.88 2.03 18.86
C GLU A 103 -7.71 0.80 19.27
N ALA A 104 -8.09 -0.04 18.31
CA ALA A 104 -8.81 -1.27 18.62
C ALA A 104 -7.91 -2.26 19.37
N PHE A 105 -6.67 -2.44 18.92
CA PHE A 105 -5.71 -3.36 19.55
C PHE A 105 -5.20 -2.88 20.91
N SER A 106 -5.11 -1.57 21.16
CA SER A 106 -4.71 -1.05 22.47
C SER A 106 -5.76 -1.25 23.57
N LYS A 107 -7.01 -1.57 23.21
CA LYS A 107 -8.10 -1.80 24.16
C LYS A 107 -8.22 -3.25 24.63
N ILE A 108 -7.50 -4.17 23.98
CA ILE A 108 -7.54 -5.61 24.28
C ILE A 108 -6.25 -6.13 24.89
N ASN A 109 -5.22 -5.28 25.01
CA ASN A 109 -3.97 -5.54 25.74
C ASN A 109 -3.98 -4.78 27.07
#